data_AF-A0AAN8F088-F1
#
_entry.id   AF-A0AAN8F088-F1
#
_cell.length_a   1.000
_cell.length_b   1.000
_cell.length_c   1.000
_cell.angle_alpha   90.00
_cell.angle_beta   90.00
_cell.angle_gamma   90.00
#
_symmetry.space_group_name_H-M   'P 1'
#
loop_
_entity.id
_entity.type
_entity.pdbx_description
1 polymer ?
#
loop_
_entity_poly.entity_id
_entity_poly.type
_entity_poly.pdbx_seq_one_letter_code
_entity_poly.pdbx_strand_id
1 'polypeptide(L)'
;MHLTNYSINKLAEQDGVADSPVPKWRLTELWNYFENGGVDTVAVREQIEDVIVKAFIACEKAIRDHMVRHIQHGFICHELFGVDILLDEDLRPWLLE
;
A
#
# COMPACT_ATOMS: atom_id res chain seq x y z
N MET A 1 -8.35 1.71 18.97
CA MET A 1 -7.58 0.83 18.06
C MET A 1 -6.84 1.74 17.09
N HIS A 2 -5.51 1.60 16.93
CA HIS A 2 -4.67 2.55 16.16
C HIS A 2 -3.75 1.90 15.12
N LEU A 3 -3.58 0.57 15.16
CA LEU A 3 -2.70 -0.16 14.27
C LEU A 3 -3.54 -1.08 13.38
N THR A 4 -3.23 -1.11 12.09
CA THR A 4 -3.96 -1.91 11.09
C THR A 4 -3.24 -3.21 10.73
N ASN A 5 -2.05 -3.47 11.28
CA ASN A 5 -1.29 -4.68 10.96
C ASN A 5 -2.12 -5.94 11.26
N TYR A 6 -2.21 -6.83 10.27
CA TYR A 6 -2.99 -8.05 10.41
C TYR A 6 -2.47 -8.96 11.53
N SER A 7 -1.15 -9.00 11.74
CA SER A 7 -0.52 -9.79 12.81
C SER A 7 -1.02 -9.41 14.20
N ILE A 8 -1.34 -8.13 14.43
CA ILE A 8 -1.85 -7.59 15.68
C ILE A 8 -3.35 -7.87 15.80
N ASN A 9 -4.09 -7.68 14.71
CA ASN A 9 -5.55 -7.65 14.75
C ASN A 9 -6.22 -9.03 14.54
N LYS A 10 -5.52 -10.02 13.99
CA LYS A 10 -6.11 -11.33 13.62
C LYS A 10 -6.72 -12.12 14.80
N LEU A 11 -6.27 -11.88 16.03
CA LEU A 11 -6.78 -12.54 17.25
C LEU A 11 -7.64 -11.60 18.10
N ALA A 12 -7.88 -10.36 17.66
CA ALA A 12 -8.56 -9.35 18.48
C ALA A 12 -9.95 -9.80 18.95
N GLU A 13 -10.68 -10.55 18.13
CA GLU A 13 -11.96 -11.13 18.54
C GLU A 13 -11.78 -12.25 19.58
N GLN A 14 -10.85 -13.18 19.33
CA GLN A 14 -10.56 -14.28 20.26
C GLN A 14 -10.08 -13.77 21.63
N ASP A 15 -9.35 -12.66 21.64
CA ASP A 15 -8.82 -12.02 22.85
C ASP A 15 -9.84 -11.06 23.51
N GLY A 16 -11.06 -10.94 22.98
CA GLY A 16 -12.13 -10.09 23.52
C GLY A 16 -11.90 -8.59 23.34
N VAL A 17 -11.00 -8.20 22.44
CA VAL A 17 -10.66 -6.81 22.10
C VAL A 17 -11.58 -6.24 21.02
N ALA A 18 -12.22 -7.10 20.22
CA ALA A 18 -13.18 -6.73 19.19
C ALA A 18 -14.43 -7.64 19.24
N ASP A 19 -15.59 -7.08 18.91
CA ASP A 19 -16.87 -7.81 18.88
C ASP A 19 -17.06 -8.68 17.62
N SER A 20 -16.18 -8.52 16.63
CA SER A 20 -16.21 -9.24 15.36
C SER A 20 -14.81 -9.38 14.77
N PRO A 21 -14.58 -10.33 13.83
CA PRO A 21 -13.31 -10.45 13.16
C PRO A 21 -12.93 -9.14 12.45
N VAL A 22 -11.66 -8.73 12.55
CA VAL A 22 -11.20 -7.56 11.81
C VAL A 22 -11.24 -7.88 10.31
N PRO A 23 -12.01 -7.11 9.51
CA PRO A 23 -12.22 -7.44 8.11
C PRO A 23 -10.93 -7.28 7.32
N LYS A 24 -10.67 -8.25 6.43
CA LYS A 24 -9.60 -8.20 5.45
C LYS A 24 -10.21 -8.27 4.05
N TRP A 25 -10.21 -7.15 3.35
CA TRP A 25 -10.79 -7.05 2.01
C TRP A 25 -9.71 -7.18 0.94
N ARG A 26 -10.10 -7.81 -0.17
CA ARG A 26 -9.37 -7.68 -1.44
C ARG A 26 -9.55 -6.24 -1.94
N LEU A 27 -8.58 -5.73 -2.69
CA LEU A 27 -8.70 -4.40 -3.30
C LEU A 27 -9.95 -4.28 -4.19
N THR A 28 -10.33 -5.35 -4.90
CA THR A 28 -11.57 -5.38 -5.68
C THR A 28 -12.83 -5.14 -4.83
N GLU A 29 -12.87 -5.65 -3.60
CA GLU A 29 -14.01 -5.46 -2.69
C GLU A 29 -14.04 -4.03 -2.16
N LEU A 30 -12.87 -3.46 -1.84
CA LEU A 30 -12.73 -2.06 -1.45
C LEU A 30 -13.19 -1.11 -2.56
N TRP A 31 -12.79 -1.33 -3.81
CA TRP A 31 -13.19 -0.47 -4.92
C TRP A 31 -14.69 -0.53 -5.19
N ASN A 32 -15.28 -1.73 -5.18
CA ASN A 32 -16.72 -1.88 -5.28
C ASN A 32 -17.45 -1.13 -4.15
N TYR A 33 -16.92 -1.18 -2.92
CA TYR A 33 -17.48 -0.45 -1.79
C TYR A 33 -17.45 1.07 -1.99
N PHE A 34 -16.32 1.61 -2.45
CA PHE A 34 -16.17 3.04 -2.78
C PHE A 34 -17.07 3.49 -3.93
N GLU A 35 -17.13 2.71 -5.03
CA GLU A 35 -17.98 3.00 -6.19
C GLU A 35 -19.46 3.03 -5.80
N ASN A 36 -19.92 2.07 -4.98
CA ASN A 36 -21.28 2.06 -4.46
C ASN A 36 -21.58 3.26 -3.53
N GLY A 37 -20.54 3.85 -2.93
CA GLY A 37 -20.61 5.08 -2.13
C GLY A 37 -20.52 6.38 -2.94
N GLY A 38 -20.39 6.30 -4.27
CA GLY A 38 -20.27 7.48 -5.15
C GLY A 38 -18.88 8.11 -5.17
N VAL A 39 -17.85 7.40 -4.71
CA VAL A 39 -16.45 7.84 -4.77
C VAL A 39 -15.91 7.65 -6.18
N ASP A 40 -15.15 8.62 -6.67
CA ASP A 40 -14.35 8.48 -7.89
C ASP A 40 -13.12 7.60 -7.62
N THR A 41 -13.29 6.28 -7.78
CA THR A 41 -12.22 5.31 -7.54
C THR A 41 -11.09 5.41 -8.55
N VAL A 42 -11.32 5.95 -9.75
CA VAL A 42 -10.28 6.15 -10.75
C VAL A 42 -9.30 7.20 -10.24
N ALA A 43 -9.82 8.35 -9.81
CA ALA A 43 -9.01 9.43 -9.27
C ALA A 43 -8.19 9.01 -8.04
N VAL A 44 -8.80 8.25 -7.11
CA VAL A 44 -8.09 7.74 -5.92
C VAL A 44 -6.96 6.80 -6.31
N ARG A 45 -7.19 5.88 -7.27
CA ARG A 45 -6.18 4.93 -7.73
C ARG A 45 -5.02 5.63 -8.43
N GLU A 46 -5.31 6.63 -9.26
CA GLU A 46 -4.28 7.46 -9.90
C GLU A 46 -3.42 8.20 -8.87
N GLN A 47 -4.02 8.74 -7.81
CA GLN A 47 -3.27 9.39 -6.73
C GLN A 47 -2.39 8.40 -5.94
N ILE A 48 -2.88 7.18 -5.69
CA ILE A 48 -2.10 6.11 -5.05
C ILE A 48 -0.90 5.74 -5.93
N GLU A 49 -1.12 5.50 -7.22
CA GLU A 49 -0.07 5.19 -8.18
C GLU A 49 0.99 6.30 -8.27
N ASP A 50 0.56 7.56 -8.26
CA ASP A 50 1.45 8.72 -8.29
C ASP A 50 2.34 8.80 -7.04
N VAL A 51 1.81 8.54 -5.84
CA VAL A 51 2.61 8.44 -4.60
C VAL A 51 3.64 7.32 -4.70
N ILE A 52 3.24 6.14 -5.17
CA ILE A 52 4.12 4.97 -5.32
C ILE A 52 5.25 5.26 -6.31
N VAL A 53 4.92 5.80 -7.49
CA VAL A 53 5.90 6.15 -8.53
C VAL A 53 6.93 7.15 -8.01
N LYS A 54 6.49 8.20 -7.30
CA LYS A 54 7.38 9.20 -6.69
C LYS A 54 8.33 8.59 -5.67
N ALA A 55 7.84 7.66 -4.85
CA ALA A 55 8.68 6.95 -3.87
C ALA A 55 9.80 6.17 -4.56
N PHE A 56 9.50 5.44 -5.64
CA PHE A 56 10.52 4.69 -6.38
C PHE A 56 11.49 5.59 -7.15
N ILE A 57 11.01 6.68 -7.74
CA ILE A 57 11.90 7.68 -8.38
C ILE A 57 12.87 8.27 -7.35
N ALA A 58 12.41 8.57 -6.12
CA ALA A 58 13.27 9.09 -5.07
C ALA A 58 14.40 8.12 -4.68
N CYS A 59 14.16 6.81 -4.77
CA CYS A 59 15.15 5.77 -4.49
C CYS A 59 16.01 5.37 -5.70
N GLU A 60 15.62 5.74 -6.93
CA GLU A 60 16.23 5.26 -8.18
C GLU A 60 17.75 5.46 -8.19
N LYS A 61 18.23 6.65 -7.80
CA LYS A 61 19.65 6.95 -7.85
C LYS A 61 20.49 6.02 -6.96
N ALA A 62 20.06 5.83 -5.72
CA ALA A 62 20.79 4.98 -4.77
C ALA A 62 20.84 3.52 -5.25
N ILE A 63 19.70 3.03 -5.74
CA ILE A 63 19.59 1.69 -6.32
C ILE A 63 20.50 1.56 -7.54
N ARG A 64 20.45 2.51 -8.48
CA ARG A 64 21.25 2.49 -9.71
C ARG A 64 22.75 2.54 -9.43
N ASP A 65 23.19 3.42 -8.53
CA ASP A 65 24.60 3.53 -8.15
C ASP A 65 25.11 2.21 -7.55
N HIS A 66 24.28 1.53 -6.75
CA HIS A 66 24.60 0.21 -6.20
C HIS A 66 24.66 -0.85 -7.32
N MET A 67 23.67 -0.88 -8.21
CA MET A 67 23.63 -1.83 -9.33
C MET A 67 24.87 -1.70 -10.23
N VAL A 68 25.26 -0.49 -10.64
CA VAL A 68 26.42 -0.26 -11.53
C VAL A 68 27.73 -0.75 -10.90
N ARG A 69 27.86 -0.73 -9.57
CA ARG A 69 29.06 -1.24 -8.88
C ARG A 69 29.15 -2.76 -8.87
N HIS A 70 28.01 -3.45 -8.91
CA HIS A 70 27.95 -4.89 -8.67
C HIS A 70 27.50 -5.70 -9.89
N ILE A 71 27.04 -5.04 -10.95
CA ILE A 71 26.40 -5.69 -12.08
C ILE A 71 26.99 -5.17 -13.39
N GLN A 72 27.34 -6.10 -14.30
CA GLN A 72 27.91 -5.78 -15.62
C GLN A 72 26.86 -5.48 -16.70
N HIS A 73 25.62 -5.94 -16.51
CA HIS A 73 24.52 -5.79 -17.47
C HIS A 73 23.28 -5.18 -16.81
N GLY A 74 22.69 -4.18 -17.46
CA GLY A 74 21.42 -3.59 -16.99
C GLY A 74 20.25 -4.57 -17.09
N PHE A 75 19.17 -4.27 -16.37
CA PHE A 75 17.87 -4.96 -16.48
C PHE A 75 17.84 -6.44 -16.05
N ILE A 76 18.76 -6.88 -15.18
CA ILE A 76 18.78 -8.28 -14.68
C ILE A 76 18.17 -8.47 -13.28
N CYS A 77 17.90 -7.39 -12.55
CA CYS A 77 17.33 -7.44 -11.20
C CYS A 77 15.86 -7.03 -11.23
N HIS A 78 15.04 -7.76 -10.48
CA HIS A 78 13.65 -7.46 -10.23
C HIS A 78 13.35 -7.70 -8.76
N GLU A 79 12.46 -6.91 -8.20
CA GLU A 79 12.04 -7.01 -6.81
C GLU A 79 10.54 -6.70 -6.73
N LEU A 80 9.83 -7.46 -5.88
CA LEU A 80 8.42 -7.26 -5.63
C LEU A 80 8.27 -6.56 -4.27
N PHE A 81 7.76 -5.34 -4.28
CA PHE A 81 7.53 -4.55 -3.08
C PHE A 81 6.08 -4.67 -2.62
N GLY A 82 5.89 -4.75 -1.31
CA GLY A 82 4.61 -4.46 -0.66
C GLY A 82 4.67 -3.01 -0.17
N VAL A 83 3.76 -2.17 -0.65
CA VAL A 83 3.69 -0.76 -0.27
C VAL A 83 2.44 -0.55 0.58
N ASP A 84 2.62 0.03 1.76
CA ASP A 84 1.53 0.33 2.67
C ASP A 84 1.07 1.78 2.47
N ILE A 85 -0.17 1.93 1.99
CA ILE A 85 -0.81 3.22 1.72
C ILE A 85 -1.98 3.42 2.68
N LEU A 86 -2.02 4.57 3.33
CA LEU A 86 -3.14 5.00 4.17
C LEU A 86 -3.93 6.10 3.46
N LEU A 87 -5.25 5.96 3.42
CA LEU A 87 -6.17 7.01 2.97
C LEU A 87 -6.70 7.78 4.17
N ASP A 88 -6.68 9.11 4.11
CA ASP A 88 -7.31 9.98 5.11
C ASP A 88 -8.81 10.21 4.82
N GLU A 89 -9.46 11.05 5.61
CA GLU A 89 -10.88 11.39 5.45
C GLU A 89 -11.23 12.05 4.11
N ASP A 90 -10.26 12.66 3.44
CA ASP A 90 -10.40 13.30 2.13
C ASP A 90 -9.98 12.36 0.98
N LEU A 91 -9.74 11.08 1.29
CA LEU A 91 -9.24 10.05 0.38
C LEU A 91 -7.85 10.35 -0.19
N ARG A 92 -7.07 11.19 0.47
CA ARG A 92 -5.70 11.46 0.05
C ARG A 92 -4.79 10.30 0.48
N PRO A 93 -3.95 9.77 -0.42
CA PRO A 93 -3.02 8.69 -0.11
C PRO A 93 -1.74 9.20 0.56
N TRP A 94 -1.36 8.50 1.63
CA TRP A 94 -0.13 8.69 2.39
C TRP A 94 0.69 7.41 2.38
N LEU A 95 1.96 7.53 1.98
CA LEU A 95 2.93 6.43 2.07
C LEU A 95 3.31 6.21 3.54
N LEU A 96 3.17 4.97 4.01
CA LEU A 96 3.63 4.55 5.34
C LEU A 96 4.99 3.86 5.27
N GLU A 97 5.07 2.77 4.50
CA GLU A 97 6.27 1.96 4.28
C GLU A 97 6.32 1.33 2.87
#